data_AF-A0A954L4M9-F1
#
_entry.id   AF-A0A954L4M9-F1
#
_cell.length_a   1.000
_cell.length_b   1.000
_cell.length_c   1.000
_cell.angle_alpha   90.00
_cell.angle_beta   90.00
_cell.angle_gamma   90.00
#
_symmetry.space_group_name_H-M   'P 1'
#
loop_
_entity.id
_entity.type
_entity.pdbx_description
1 polymer ?
#
loop_
_entity_poly.entity_id
_entity_poly.type
_entity_poly.pdbx_seq_one_letter_code
_entity_poly.pdbx_strand_id
1 'polypeptide(L)'
;MKAAKQALKHIAERRGTVDPAGYVARPEDNLIHGVCLREFEGDYLTGAGNELRTKFCAVHSSAALVANTFGPFRLRPDRVCIDGLGGFSTLQFEWQCPTGLRGTPPNLDVRIESGQNL
;
A
#
# COMPACT_ATOMS: atom_id res chain seq x y z
N MET A 1 4.90 -16.12 -2.60
CA MET A 1 3.76 -15.34 -2.05
C MET A 1 3.28 -15.73 -0.64
N LYS A 2 3.37 -17.00 -0.19
CA LYS A 2 2.82 -17.39 1.14
C LYS A 2 3.45 -16.65 2.34
N ALA A 3 4.76 -16.39 2.32
CA ALA A 3 5.47 -15.74 3.42
C ALA A 3 5.10 -14.26 3.63
N ALA A 4 4.93 -13.49 2.55
CA ALA A 4 4.62 -12.06 2.64
C ALA A 4 3.23 -11.80 3.26
N LYS A 5 2.24 -12.61 2.88
CA LYS A 5 0.89 -12.54 3.47
C LYS A 5 0.85 -13.09 4.91
N GLN A 6 1.74 -14.00 5.28
CA GLN A 6 1.91 -14.43 6.67
C GLN A 6 2.41 -13.28 7.57
N ALA A 7 3.25 -12.39 7.04
CA ALA A 7 3.70 -11.21 7.77
C ALA A 7 2.53 -10.28 8.15
N LEU A 8 1.59 -10.02 7.23
CA LEU A 8 0.38 -9.22 7.53
C LEU A 8 -0.48 -9.84 8.63
N LYS A 9 -0.72 -11.15 8.54
CA LYS A 9 -1.45 -11.88 9.59
C LYS A 9 -0.77 -11.71 10.96
N HIS A 10 0.57 -11.85 11.01
CA HIS A 10 1.32 -11.66 12.25
C HIS A 10 1.32 -10.20 12.76
N ILE A 11 1.23 -9.21 11.87
CA ILE A 11 1.07 -7.80 12.25
C ILE A 11 -0.30 -7.60 12.89
N ALA A 12 -1.36 -8.04 12.21
CA ALA A 12 -2.73 -7.89 12.65
C ALA A 12 -2.98 -8.57 14.01
N GLU A 13 -2.50 -9.80 14.19
CA GLU A 13 -2.62 -10.57 15.44
C GLU A 13 -1.88 -9.92 16.63
N ARG A 14 -0.86 -9.10 16.38
CA ARG A 14 -0.12 -8.37 17.44
C ARG A 14 -0.74 -7.02 17.77
N ARG A 15 -1.50 -6.42 16.85
CA ARG A 15 -1.99 -5.04 16.98
C ARG A 15 -3.47 -4.95 17.36
N GLY A 16 -4.26 -5.97 17.04
CA GLY A 16 -5.69 -5.96 17.34
C GLY A 16 -6.32 -7.33 17.24
N THR A 17 -7.65 -7.32 17.19
CA THR A 17 -8.45 -8.53 16.98
C THR A 17 -8.70 -8.72 15.50
N VAL A 18 -8.41 -9.93 15.01
CA VAL A 18 -8.79 -10.36 13.66
C VAL A 18 -10.11 -11.11 13.78
N ASP A 19 -11.10 -10.71 13.00
CA ASP A 19 -12.39 -11.39 12.97
C ASP A 19 -12.30 -12.79 12.32
N PRO A 20 -13.33 -13.64 12.42
CA PRO A 20 -13.32 -14.96 11.79
C PRO A 20 -13.19 -14.93 10.26
N ALA A 21 -13.50 -13.80 9.60
CA ALA A 21 -13.35 -13.63 8.16
C ALA A 21 -11.94 -13.17 7.75
N GLY A 22 -11.06 -12.87 8.71
CA GLY A 22 -9.69 -12.43 8.46
C GLY A 22 -9.54 -10.93 8.25
N TYR A 23 -10.36 -10.12 8.91
CA TYR A 23 -10.30 -8.65 8.84
C TYR A 23 -9.97 -8.04 10.20
N VAL A 24 -9.18 -6.98 10.19
CA VAL A 24 -9.01 -6.09 11.34
C VAL A 24 -10.10 -5.02 11.36
N ALA A 25 -10.43 -4.50 12.55
CA ALA A 25 -11.47 -3.49 12.71
C ALA A 25 -11.05 -2.12 12.13
N ARG A 26 -9.75 -1.79 12.19
CA ARG A 26 -9.19 -0.52 11.73
C ARG A 26 -8.04 -0.74 10.74
N PRO A 27 -7.93 0.04 9.65
CA PRO A 27 -6.84 -0.10 8.69
C PRO A 27 -5.45 -0.01 9.34
N GLU A 28 -5.30 0.81 10.39
CA GLU A 28 -4.05 1.00 11.13
C GLU A 28 -3.56 -0.27 11.85
N ASP A 29 -4.47 -1.18 12.19
CA ASP A 29 -4.12 -2.46 12.83
C ASP A 29 -3.44 -3.41 11.83
N ASN A 30 -3.58 -3.14 10.52
CA ASN A 30 -2.89 -3.88 9.46
C ASN A 30 -1.55 -3.22 9.04
N LEU A 31 -1.10 -2.17 9.75
CA LEU A 31 0.15 -1.45 9.46
C LEU A 31 1.28 -1.84 10.42
N ILE A 32 2.51 -1.86 9.93
CA ILE A 32 3.73 -2.00 10.75
C ILE A 32 4.01 -0.73 11.57
N HIS A 33 4.92 -0.85 12.53
CA HIS A 33 5.41 0.31 13.27
C HIS A 33 6.14 1.29 12.36
N GLY A 34 5.89 2.58 12.54
CA GLY A 34 6.50 3.66 11.75
C GLY A 34 5.78 3.99 10.44
N VAL A 35 4.78 3.20 10.02
CA VAL A 35 3.93 3.51 8.86
C VAL A 35 2.65 4.18 9.35
N CYS A 36 2.41 5.44 8.94
CA CYS A 36 1.26 6.21 9.37
C CYS A 36 0.22 6.32 8.24
N LEU A 37 -0.98 5.77 8.44
CA LEU A 37 -2.05 5.80 7.44
C LEU A 37 -2.32 7.20 6.88
N ARG A 38 -2.28 8.23 7.73
CA ARG A 38 -2.54 9.64 7.33
C ARG A 38 -1.60 10.15 6.24
N GLU A 39 -0.43 9.55 6.07
CA GLU A 39 0.56 9.95 5.06
C GLU A 39 0.16 9.50 3.63
N PHE A 40 -0.78 8.57 3.52
CA PHE A 40 -1.20 8.01 2.22
C PHE A 40 -2.69 7.63 2.16
N GLU A 41 -3.49 7.99 3.17
CA GLU A 41 -4.93 7.71 3.17
C GLU A 41 -5.62 8.27 1.93
N GLY A 42 -5.21 9.47 1.49
CA GLY A 42 -5.73 10.12 0.28
C GLY A 42 -5.58 9.27 -0.98
N ASP A 43 -4.49 8.49 -1.08
CA ASP A 43 -4.20 7.63 -2.23
C ASP A 43 -5.26 6.49 -2.35
N TYR A 44 -5.71 5.94 -1.21
CA TYR A 44 -6.73 4.89 -1.15
C TYR A 44 -8.17 5.43 -1.20
N LEU A 45 -8.37 6.74 -1.01
CA LEU A 45 -9.68 7.37 -1.07
C LEU A 45 -10.09 7.79 -2.49
N THR A 46 -9.14 7.89 -3.41
CA THR A 46 -9.42 8.24 -4.82
C THR A 46 -10.02 7.09 -5.65
N GLY A 47 -10.05 5.87 -5.11
CA GLY A 47 -10.69 4.70 -5.73
C GLY A 47 -12.23 4.72 -5.68
N ALA A 48 -12.87 3.63 -6.09
CA ALA A 48 -14.34 3.50 -6.21
C ALA A 48 -15.13 3.56 -4.88
N GLY A 49 -14.49 3.95 -3.79
CA GLY A 49 -15.07 4.04 -2.45
C GLY A 49 -14.89 2.76 -1.62
N ASN A 50 -14.69 2.94 -0.32
CA ASN A 50 -14.69 1.91 0.73
C ASN A 50 -13.54 0.86 0.69
N GLU A 51 -12.56 0.99 -0.22
CA GLU A 51 -11.43 0.07 -0.34
C GLU A 51 -10.57 0.04 0.92
N LEU A 52 -10.43 1.18 1.58
CA LEU A 52 -9.68 1.30 2.83
C LEU A 52 -10.34 0.56 4.00
N ARG A 53 -11.68 0.55 4.11
CA ARG A 53 -12.37 -0.15 5.21
C ARG A 53 -12.67 -1.62 4.90
N THR A 54 -12.58 -2.01 3.64
CA THR A 54 -12.87 -3.39 3.20
C THR A 54 -11.57 -4.11 2.83
N LYS A 55 -11.05 -3.85 1.63
CA LYS A 55 -9.88 -4.54 1.07
C LYS A 55 -8.61 -4.34 1.89
N PHE A 56 -8.37 -3.14 2.41
CA PHE A 56 -7.16 -2.86 3.20
C PHE A 56 -7.16 -3.57 4.55
N CYS A 57 -8.33 -3.72 5.19
CA CYS A 57 -8.47 -4.39 6.49
C CYS A 57 -8.27 -5.91 6.44
N ALA A 58 -8.27 -6.53 5.25
CA ALA A 58 -8.01 -7.96 5.12
C ALA A 58 -6.55 -8.28 5.49
N VAL A 59 -6.31 -9.28 6.34
CA VAL A 59 -4.95 -9.72 6.72
C VAL A 59 -4.19 -10.39 5.56
N HIS A 60 -4.82 -10.51 4.40
CA HIS A 60 -4.28 -11.05 3.15
C HIS A 60 -4.31 -10.02 2.01
N SER A 61 -4.53 -8.75 2.36
CA SER A 61 -4.61 -7.60 1.45
C SER A 61 -3.28 -7.34 0.72
N SER A 62 -3.33 -7.22 -0.61
CA SER A 62 -2.19 -6.74 -1.39
C SER A 62 -1.91 -5.27 -1.09
N ALA A 63 -2.95 -4.45 -0.97
CA ALA A 63 -2.84 -3.03 -0.63
C ALA A 63 -2.10 -2.81 0.70
N ALA A 64 -2.49 -3.53 1.76
CA ALA A 64 -1.78 -3.42 3.04
C ALA A 64 -0.34 -3.94 2.98
N LEU A 65 -0.07 -4.97 2.17
CA LEU A 65 1.30 -5.47 1.98
C LEU A 65 2.19 -4.41 1.31
N VAL A 66 1.66 -3.77 0.27
CA VAL A 66 2.35 -2.72 -0.48
C VAL A 66 2.57 -1.50 0.41
N ALA A 67 1.55 -1.06 1.15
CA ALA A 67 1.68 0.03 2.12
C ALA A 67 2.72 -0.27 3.21
N ASN A 68 2.80 -1.50 3.73
CA ASN A 68 3.83 -1.87 4.71
C ASN A 68 5.24 -1.98 4.12
N THR A 69 5.35 -2.26 2.82
CA THR A 69 6.63 -2.40 2.13
C THR A 69 7.21 -1.03 1.74
N PHE A 70 6.36 -0.15 1.22
CA PHE A 70 6.77 1.14 0.66
C PHE A 70 6.42 2.35 1.53
N GLY A 71 5.48 2.20 2.48
CA GLY A 71 5.09 3.23 3.44
C GLY A 71 6.24 3.84 4.23
N PRO A 72 7.27 3.07 4.67
CA PRO A 72 8.44 3.65 5.34
C PRO A 72 9.19 4.70 4.50
N PHE A 73 9.01 4.68 3.17
CA PHE A 73 9.65 5.60 2.23
C PHE A 73 8.70 6.71 1.74
N ARG A 74 7.45 6.77 2.22
CA ARG A 74 6.43 7.72 1.72
C ARG A 74 6.90 9.17 1.73
N LEU A 75 7.57 9.59 2.81
CA LEU A 75 8.12 10.94 2.98
C LEU A 75 9.55 11.09 2.43
N ARG A 76 10.20 9.99 2.08
CA ARG A 76 11.57 9.93 1.58
C ARG A 76 11.71 8.93 0.42
N PRO A 77 11.05 9.17 -0.73
CA PRO A 77 11.14 8.26 -1.88
C PRO A 77 12.58 8.06 -2.36
N ASP A 78 13.45 9.06 -2.14
CA ASP A 78 14.89 9.02 -2.44
C ASP A 78 15.64 7.87 -1.78
N ARG A 79 15.05 7.27 -0.73
CA ARG A 79 15.62 6.13 0.01
C ARG A 79 15.23 4.78 -0.56
N VAL A 80 14.29 4.72 -1.51
CA VAL A 80 13.99 3.49 -2.23
C VAL A 80 15.18 3.13 -3.11
N CYS A 81 15.63 1.88 -3.02
CA CYS A 81 16.69 1.33 -3.86
C CYS A 81 16.24 -0.02 -4.42
N ILE A 82 16.26 -0.17 -5.73
CA ILE A 82 15.89 -1.40 -6.44
C ILE A 82 17.08 -1.76 -7.34
N ASP A 83 17.77 -2.85 -7.02
CA ASP A 83 18.96 -3.30 -7.76
C ASP A 83 20.04 -2.20 -7.95
N GLY A 84 20.25 -1.40 -6.90
CA GLY A 84 21.20 -0.27 -6.95
C GLY A 84 20.66 1.00 -7.62
N LEU A 85 19.48 0.94 -8.24
CA LEU A 85 18.79 2.11 -8.80
C LEU A 85 18.02 2.86 -7.71
N GLY A 86 18.27 4.16 -7.62
CA GLY A 86 17.62 5.08 -6.69
C GLY A 86 17.32 6.43 -7.35
N GLY A 87 17.20 7.49 -6.55
CA GLY A 87 16.88 8.83 -7.07
C GLY A 87 15.40 9.05 -7.38
N PHE A 88 14.54 8.21 -6.79
CA PHE A 88 13.09 8.39 -6.86
C PHE A 88 12.66 9.66 -6.11
N SER A 89 11.72 10.39 -6.68
CA SER A 89 11.20 11.65 -6.13
C SER A 89 9.72 11.57 -5.77
N THR A 90 8.99 10.63 -6.37
CA THR A 90 7.56 10.44 -6.13
C THR A 90 7.27 9.00 -5.72
N LEU A 91 6.30 8.84 -4.83
CA LEU A 91 5.75 7.57 -4.39
C LEU A 91 4.25 7.78 -4.16
N GLN A 92 3.42 7.01 -4.84
CA GLN A 92 1.97 7.08 -4.75
C GLN A 92 1.38 5.68 -4.73
N PHE A 93 0.40 5.44 -3.85
CA PHE A 93 -0.36 4.20 -3.82
C PHE A 93 -1.61 4.28 -4.69
N GLU A 94 -2.17 3.12 -5.08
CA GLU A 94 -3.44 3.00 -5.83
C GLU A 94 -3.54 3.99 -7.01
N TRP A 95 -2.48 4.08 -7.81
CA TRP A 95 -2.44 5.03 -8.91
C TRP A 95 -3.21 4.47 -10.12
N GLN A 96 -4.21 5.21 -10.58
CA GLN A 96 -4.92 4.88 -11.81
C GLN A 96 -4.02 5.18 -13.02
N CYS A 97 -3.77 4.16 -13.85
CA CYS A 97 -2.91 4.22 -15.02
C CYS A 97 -3.74 4.43 -16.30
N PRO A 98 -3.88 5.69 -16.80
CA PRO A 98 -4.60 5.95 -18.03
C PRO A 98 -3.82 5.39 -19.23
N THR A 99 -4.36 4.35 -19.86
CA THR A 99 -3.74 3.68 -21.01
C THR A 99 -4.19 4.23 -22.37
N GLY A 100 -5.17 5.13 -22.38
CA GLY A 100 -5.82 5.62 -23.62
C GLY A 100 -6.76 4.59 -24.27
N LEU A 101 -6.92 3.40 -23.69
CA LEU A 101 -7.87 2.38 -24.13
C LEU A 101 -9.27 2.65 -23.56
N ARG A 102 -10.31 2.18 -24.27
CA ARG A 102 -11.70 2.25 -23.76
C ARG A 102 -11.88 1.32 -22.56
N GLY A 103 -12.63 1.78 -21.55
CA GLY A 103 -12.97 1.01 -20.35
C GLY A 103 -12.49 1.68 -19.06
N THR A 104 -12.51 0.94 -17.95
CA THR A 104 -11.95 1.38 -16.67
C THR A 104 -10.42 1.28 -16.73
N PRO A 105 -9.68 2.38 -16.55
CA PRO A 105 -8.22 2.32 -16.50
C PRO A 105 -7.74 1.41 -15.35
N PRO A 106 -6.68 0.62 -15.56
CA PRO A 106 -6.13 -0.25 -14.52
C PRO A 106 -5.52 0.58 -13.37
N ASN A 107 -5.51 0.01 -12.17
CA ASN A 107 -4.81 0.59 -11.02
C ASN A 107 -3.47 -0.12 -10.80
N LEU A 108 -2.45 0.65 -10.45
CA LEU A 108 -1.19 0.17 -9.91
C LEU A 108 -1.23 0.27 -8.39
N ASP A 109 -0.87 -0.81 -7.67
CA ASP A 109 -0.83 -0.77 -6.20
C ASP A 109 0.16 0.29 -5.68
N VAL A 110 1.27 0.50 -6.41
CA VAL A 110 2.27 1.54 -6.14
C VAL A 110 2.89 2.04 -7.44
N ARG A 111 3.10 3.36 -7.53
CA ARG A 111 3.89 4.03 -8.56
C ARG A 111 5.03 4.78 -7.88
N ILE A 112 6.25 4.55 -8.37
CA ILE A 112 7.46 5.21 -7.90
C ILE A 112 8.18 5.75 -9.13
N GLU A 113 8.53 7.04 -9.14
CA GLU A 113 9.18 7.66 -10.30
C GLU A 113 10.43 8.42 -9.91
N SER A 114 11.41 8.41 -10.81
CA SER A 114 12.59 9.26 -10.75
C SER A 114 12.21 10.70 -11.12
N GLY A 115 12.85 11.66 -10.46
CA GLY A 115 12.78 13.06 -10.88
C GLY A 115 13.59 13.35 -12.14
N GLN A 116 14.31 12.36 -12.64
CA GLN A 116 15.12 12.44 -13.86
C GLN A 116 14.51 11.49 -14.88
N ASN A 117 14.22 12.00 -16.09
CA ASN A 117 13.97 11.13 -17.23
C ASN A 117 15.26 10.36 -17.47
N LEU A 118 15.22 9.03 -17.30
CA LEU A 118 16.29 8.13 -17.73
C LEU A 118 16.45 8.21 -19.25
#